data_AF-A0A924P1J0-F1
#
_entry.id   AF-A0A924P1J0-F1
#
_cell.length_a   1.000
_cell.length_b   1.000
_cell.length_c   1.000
_cell.angle_alpha   90.00
_cell.angle_beta   90.00
_cell.angle_gamma   90.00
#
_symmetry.space_group_name_H-M   'P 1'
#
loop_
_entity.id
_entity.type
_entity.pdbx_description
1 polymer ?
#
loop_
_entity_poly.entity_id
_entity_poly.type
_entity_poly.pdbx_seq_one_letter_code
_entity_poly.pdbx_strand_id
1 'polypeptide(L)' 'MNRIYFDNAATTSLDPQVLETMMPYLTNKFGNPSSIYSYGRETRMAIEQARK' A
#
# COMPACT_ATOMS: atom_id res chain seq x y z
N MET A 1 -1.07 5.61 -31.36
CA MET A 1 -2.30 6.24 -30.82
C MET A 1 -2.06 6.52 -29.35
N ASN A 2 -2.06 7.78 -28.91
CA ASN A 2 -1.90 8.11 -27.50
C ASN A 2 -3.28 8.00 -26.81
N ARG A 3 -3.38 7.24 -25.72
CA ARG A 3 -4.65 7.08 -24.97
C ARG A 3 -4.74 8.20 -23.94
N ILE A 4 -5.82 8.96 -23.96
CA ILE A 4 -6.08 10.02 -22.98
C ILE A 4 -7.19 9.53 -22.05
N TYR A 5 -6.93 9.57 -20.74
CA TYR A 5 -7.84 9.10 -19.72
C TYR A 5 -8.60 10.28 -19.11
N PHE A 6 -9.92 10.31 -19.28
CA PHE A 6 -10.79 11.39 -18.78
C PHE A 6 -11.73 10.95 -17.65
N ASP A 7 -11.65 9.70 -17.20
CA ASP A 7 -12.58 9.12 -16.22
C ASP A 7 -12.01 9.07 -14.79
N ASN A 8 -11.37 10.16 -14.36
CA ASN A 8 -10.79 10.26 -13.01
C ASN A 8 -11.85 10.21 -11.89
N ALA A 9 -13.13 10.33 -12.23
CA ALA A 9 -14.24 10.14 -11.30
C ALA A 9 -14.46 8.66 -10.94
N ALA A 10 -14.14 7.72 -11.85
CA ALA A 10 -14.25 6.29 -11.60
C ALA A 10 -13.00 5.70 -10.93
N THR A 11 -11.80 6.09 -11.39
CA THR A 11 -10.54 5.70 -10.76
C THR A 11 -9.42 6.66 -11.14
N THR A 12 -8.39 6.75 -10.31
CA THR A 12 -7.22 7.60 -10.55
C THR A 12 -5.97 6.76 -10.70
N SER A 13 -5.02 7.22 -11.51
CA SER A 13 -3.69 6.62 -11.54
C SER A 13 -3.05 6.69 -10.16
N LEU A 14 -2.39 5.61 -9.74
CA LEU A 14 -1.66 5.59 -8.48
C LEU A 14 -0.50 6.58 -8.53
N ASP A 15 -0.34 7.38 -7.48
CA ASP A 15 0.82 8.25 -7.33
C ASP A 15 2.09 7.38 -7.18
N PRO A 16 3.18 7.66 -7.93
CA PRO A 16 4.42 6.88 -7.83
C PRO A 16 4.99 6.76 -6.41
N GLN A 17 4.88 7.82 -5.58
CA GLN A 17 5.35 7.81 -4.20
C GLN A 17 4.46 6.93 -3.30
N VAL A 18 3.16 6.90 -3.58
CA VAL A 18 2.23 5.98 -2.90
C VAL A 18 2.57 4.53 -3.26
N LEU A 19 2.80 4.24 -4.54
CA LEU A 19 3.24 2.91 -4.98
C LEU A 19 4.53 2.48 -4.27
N GLU A 20 5.55 3.33 -4.27
CA GLU A 20 6.83 3.06 -3.61
C GLU A 20 6.67 2.79 -2.11
N THR A 21 5.81 3.57 -1.43
CA THR A 21 5.51 3.39 -0.01
C THR A 21 4.79 2.06 0.26
N MET A 22 3.98 1.58 -0.68
CA MET A 22 3.27 0.29 -0.57
C MET A 22 4.18 -0.91 -0.84
N MET A 23 5.17 -0.78 -1.74
CA MET A 23 6.01 -1.90 -2.21
C MET A 23 6.63 -2.76 -1.09
N PRO A 24 7.16 -2.20 0.01
CA PRO A 24 7.71 -3.00 1.11
C PRO A 24 6.70 -4.01 1.67
N TYR A 25 5.43 -3.64 1.79
CA TYR A 25 4.37 -4.49 2.35
C TYR A 25 3.81 -5.51 1.35
N LEU A 26 4.02 -5.28 0.05
CA LEU A 26 3.67 -6.22 -1.01
C LEU A 26 4.79 -7.24 -1.30
N THR A 27 5.99 -7.05 -0.77
CA THR A 27 7.16 -7.88 -1.08
C THR A 27 7.79 -8.51 0.14
N ASN A 28 8.35 -7.70 1.05
CA ASN A 28 9.21 -8.16 2.14
C ASN A 28 8.54 -8.12 3.52
N LYS A 29 7.55 -7.23 3.71
CA LYS A 29 6.82 -7.00 4.97
C LYS A 29 5.38 -7.53 4.89
N PHE A 30 5.23 -8.73 4.35
CA PHE A 30 3.94 -9.38 4.07
C PHE A 30 3.31 -10.08 5.30
N GLY A 31 3.81 -9.81 6.51
CA GLY A 31 3.36 -10.47 7.73
C GLY A 31 1.88 -10.27 8.02
N ASN A 32 1.20 -11.31 8.50
CA ASN A 32 -0.19 -11.19 8.94
C ASN A 32 -0.27 -10.23 10.17
N PRO A 33 -0.98 -9.09 10.10
CA PRO A 33 -1.07 -8.11 11.20
C PRO A 33 -1.68 -8.64 12.50
N SER A 34 -2.40 -9.76 12.43
CA SER A 34 -2.98 -10.45 13.60
C SER A 34 -2.01 -11.42 14.27
N SER A 35 -0.84 -11.66 13.67
CA SER A 35 0.19 -12.54 14.22
C SER A 35 1.00 -11.85 15.32
N ILE A 36 1.38 -12.60 16.34
CA ILE A 36 2.22 -12.12 17.44
C ILE A 36 3.71 -12.06 17.08
N TYR A 37 4.14 -12.68 15.98
CA TYR A 37 5.54 -12.73 15.55
C TYR A 37 6.01 -11.38 14.97
N SER A 38 7.33 -11.20 14.88
CA SER A 38 7.97 -9.93 14.47
C SER A 38 7.40 -9.37 13.16
N TYR A 39 7.29 -10.20 12.11
CA TYR A 39 6.72 -9.80 10.83
C TYR A 39 5.27 -9.30 10.96
N GLY A 40 4.45 -9.95 11.79
CA GLY A 40 3.06 -9.52 12.01
C GLY A 40 2.96 -8.21 12.78
N ARG A 41 3.79 -8.04 13.81
CA ARG A 41 3.86 -6.78 14.58
C ARG A 41 4.27 -5.60 13.71
N GLU A 42 5.24 -5.79 12.82
CA GLU A 42 5.69 -4.74 11.88
C GLU A 42 4.55 -4.30 10.95
N THR A 43 3.85 -5.23 10.30
CA THR A 43 2.74 -4.90 9.40
C THR A 43 1.56 -4.26 10.16
N ARG A 44 1.30 -4.71 11.40
CA ARG A 44 0.30 -4.06 12.27
C ARG A 44 0.63 -2.60 12.55
N MET A 45 1.88 -2.29 12.88
CA MET A 45 2.33 -0.92 13.12
C MET A 45 2.13 -0.03 11.88
N ALA A 46 2.42 -0.56 10.69
CA ALA A 46 2.20 0.16 9.43
C ALA A 46 0.72 0.50 9.19
N ILE A 47 -0.19 -0.45 9.45
CA ILE A 47 -1.64 -0.21 9.33
C ILE A 47 -2.10 0.86 10.33
N GLU A 48 -1.66 0.79 11.58
CA GLU A 48 -2.04 1.77 12.60
C GLU A 48 -1.47 3.16 12.29
N GLN A 49 -0.28 3.24 11.69
CA GLN A 49 0.27 4.51 11.23
C GLN A 49 -0.51 5.11 10.05
N ALA A 50 -0.97 4.28 9.11
CA ALA A 50 -1.72 4.73 7.94
C ALA A 50 -3.16 5.18 8.26
N ARG A 51 -3.70 4.77 9.41
CA ARG A 51 -5.04 5.16 9.89
C ARG A 51 -5.09 6.50 10.61
N LYS A 52 -3.93 7.02 11.02
CA LYS A 52 -3.80 8.33 11.67
C LYS A 52 -3.73 9.43 10.63
#